data_AF-A0AAV7ACE2-F1
#
_entry.id   AF-A0AAV7ACE2-F1
#
_cell.length_a   1.000
_cell.length_b   1.000
_cell.length_c   1.000
_cell.angle_alpha   90.00
_cell.angle_beta   90.00
_cell.angle_gamma   90.00
#
_symmetry.space_group_name_H-M   'P 1'
#
loop_
_entity.id
_entity.type
_entity.pdbx_description
1 polymer ?
#
loop_
_entity_poly.entity_id
_entity_poly.type
_entity_poly.pdbx_seq_one_letter_code
_entity_poly.pdbx_strand_id
1 'polypeptide(L)'
;MTSPPTFTTLRDPGREQLSAKSSPHDKKWPCPRLSSSRTKSRGSAETDEYQVISPGYSIKRSKDCIEVRLEEQDCRRSKTPEDAELPPNPRYIEQTSVQKPKKREKLPKQRENIVEDLQEQIAKLTALLEQEIAEHERTQKRLAKELENNTMELKMEKEEEIRILQEKHAAELLSLQQGNNSKLAQEREDAEHKYDELHKELSLVKSSFKTYQESLSEEMNEAWLQKESRLKESFEEQKLIDLSKQRQSLMDIFEAEKKDFHKRALEEQAVIQQNHEAQIEVSKS
;
A
#
# COMPACT_ATOMS: atom_id res chain seq x y z
N MET A 1 -1.63 -40.95 -33.63
CA MET A 1 -2.86 -40.38 -33.05
C MET A 1 -2.90 -40.78 -31.59
N THR A 2 -2.46 -39.88 -30.72
CA THR A 2 -2.29 -40.11 -29.27
C THR A 2 -3.19 -39.13 -28.55
N SER A 3 -4.17 -39.67 -27.83
CA SER A 3 -5.18 -38.92 -27.08
C SER A 3 -4.57 -38.15 -25.91
N PRO A 4 -5.13 -36.98 -25.53
CA PRO A 4 -4.65 -36.20 -24.39
C PRO A 4 -5.18 -36.75 -23.04
N PRO A 5 -4.48 -36.50 -21.92
CA PRO A 5 -4.93 -36.94 -20.60
C PRO A 5 -6.03 -36.02 -20.05
N THR A 6 -7.08 -36.65 -19.52
CA THR A 6 -8.17 -36.02 -18.76
C THR A 6 -7.69 -35.57 -17.38
N PHE A 7 -7.89 -34.29 -17.06
CA PHE A 7 -7.64 -33.70 -15.75
C PHE A 7 -8.93 -33.80 -14.92
N THR A 8 -8.93 -34.60 -13.85
CA THR A 8 -10.02 -34.62 -12.86
C THR A 8 -9.75 -33.57 -11.80
N THR A 9 -10.54 -32.49 -11.80
CA THR A 9 -10.61 -31.50 -10.73
C THR A 9 -11.37 -32.08 -9.54
N LEU A 10 -10.64 -32.37 -8.45
CA LEU A 10 -11.22 -32.68 -7.15
C LEU A 10 -11.79 -31.39 -6.55
N ARG A 11 -13.11 -31.33 -6.45
CA ARG A 11 -13.88 -30.19 -5.92
C ARG A 11 -13.91 -30.32 -4.39
N ASP A 12 -13.29 -29.38 -3.70
CA ASP A 12 -13.29 -29.28 -2.23
C ASP A 12 -14.61 -28.64 -1.74
N PRO A 13 -15.45 -29.32 -0.94
CA PRO A 13 -16.67 -28.77 -0.39
C PRO A 13 -16.40 -28.27 1.04
N GLY A 14 -15.73 -27.13 1.14
CA GLY A 14 -15.31 -26.57 2.44
C GLY A 14 -15.31 -25.04 2.47
N ARG A 15 -16.30 -24.39 1.84
CA ARG A 15 -16.43 -22.93 1.85
C ARG A 15 -17.87 -22.53 2.14
N GLU A 16 -18.13 -22.28 3.42
CA GLU A 16 -19.26 -21.57 4.06
C GLU A 16 -19.28 -22.13 5.50
N GLN A 17 -19.15 -21.39 6.59
CA GLN A 17 -19.55 -20.03 6.95
C GLN A 17 -18.69 -19.59 8.14
N LEU A 18 -18.29 -18.32 8.22
CA LEU A 18 -18.24 -17.60 9.51
C LEU A 18 -18.37 -16.10 9.24
N SER A 19 -19.57 -15.62 9.57
CA SER A 19 -19.96 -14.21 9.64
C SER A 19 -19.42 -13.55 10.92
N ALA A 20 -19.16 -12.26 10.80
CA ALA A 20 -18.60 -11.28 11.73
C ALA A 20 -18.87 -11.47 13.25
N LYS A 21 -17.82 -11.18 14.04
CA LYS A 21 -17.91 -10.41 15.29
C LYS A 21 -16.76 -9.40 15.36
N SER A 22 -17.06 -8.15 15.02
CA SER A 22 -16.22 -6.99 15.34
C SER A 22 -16.35 -6.66 16.83
N SER A 23 -15.22 -6.59 17.53
CA SER A 23 -15.14 -6.15 18.93
C SER A 23 -14.67 -4.68 19.00
N PRO A 24 -15.21 -3.85 19.92
CA PRO A 24 -14.93 -2.43 19.98
C PRO A 24 -13.77 -2.13 20.93
N HIS A 25 -12.68 -1.56 20.42
CA HIS A 25 -11.73 -0.83 21.26
C HIS A 25 -11.35 0.48 20.58
N ASP A 26 -12.11 1.52 20.92
CA ASP A 26 -11.75 2.92 20.76
C ASP A 26 -10.49 3.24 21.58
N LYS A 27 -9.40 3.60 20.91
CA LYS A 27 -8.32 4.40 21.50
C LYS A 27 -7.99 5.56 20.55
N LYS A 28 -8.67 6.68 20.80
CA LYS A 28 -8.39 7.98 20.20
C LYS A 28 -7.01 8.46 20.63
N TRP A 29 -6.14 8.74 19.65
CA TRP A 29 -5.02 9.65 19.82
C TRP A 29 -5.35 10.98 19.12
N PRO A 30 -5.01 12.14 19.70
CA PRO A 30 -5.40 13.43 19.20
C PRO A 30 -4.42 13.93 18.12
N CYS A 31 -4.92 14.22 16.92
CA CYS A 31 -4.21 15.07 15.96
C CYS A 31 -4.65 16.54 16.14
N PRO A 32 -3.73 17.52 16.12
CA PRO A 32 -4.06 18.94 16.25
C PRO A 32 -4.81 19.45 15.02
N ARG A 33 -5.87 20.21 15.25
CA ARG A 33 -6.64 20.92 14.23
C ARG A 33 -5.81 22.05 13.64
N LEU A 34 -5.59 22.02 12.33
CA LEU A 34 -5.42 23.24 11.55
C LEU A 34 -6.78 23.61 10.95
N SER A 35 -7.26 24.77 11.37
CA SER A 35 -8.46 25.43 10.88
C SER A 35 -8.32 25.74 9.39
N SER A 36 -9.20 25.17 8.57
CA SER A 36 -9.50 25.70 7.25
C SER A 36 -11.01 25.82 7.09
N SER A 37 -11.43 27.06 6.84
CA SER A 37 -12.78 27.54 6.65
C SER A 37 -13.44 26.84 5.46
N ARG A 38 -14.42 26.00 5.75
CA ARG A 38 -15.27 25.34 4.75
C ARG A 38 -16.43 26.27 4.40
N THR A 39 -16.28 27.08 3.35
CA THR A 39 -17.43 27.69 2.68
C THR A 39 -18.14 26.60 1.88
N LYS A 40 -19.37 26.29 2.30
CA LYS A 40 -20.34 25.55 1.50
C LYS A 40 -20.73 26.44 0.32
N SER A 41 -20.49 26.00 -0.92
CA SER A 41 -21.32 26.44 -2.04
C SER A 41 -22.07 25.26 -2.63
N ARG A 42 -23.35 25.52 -2.78
CA ARG A 42 -24.46 24.65 -3.14
C ARG A 42 -24.45 24.51 -4.66
N GLY A 43 -24.77 23.34 -5.17
CA GLY A 43 -24.90 23.12 -6.61
C GLY A 43 -26.08 23.88 -7.23
N SER A 44 -25.98 24.02 -8.55
CA SER A 44 -27.04 24.23 -9.54
C SER A 44 -27.62 25.65 -9.70
N ALA A 45 -27.08 26.39 -10.67
CA ALA A 45 -27.84 26.84 -11.85
C ALA A 45 -26.83 27.16 -12.97
N GLU A 46 -26.98 26.52 -14.14
CA GLU A 46 -26.43 27.02 -15.40
C GLU A 46 -27.11 28.36 -15.69
N THR A 47 -26.55 29.45 -15.19
CA THR A 47 -26.75 30.76 -15.78
C THR A 47 -25.59 30.97 -16.74
N ASP A 48 -25.91 31.10 -18.02
CA ASP A 48 -24.97 31.36 -19.12
C ASP A 48 -24.40 32.79 -19.06
N GLU A 49 -24.24 33.33 -17.84
CA GLU A 49 -23.93 34.71 -17.53
C GLU A 49 -22.47 34.84 -17.07
N TYR A 50 -21.78 35.84 -17.62
CA TYR A 50 -20.40 36.16 -17.23
C TYR A 50 -20.40 36.82 -15.85
N GLN A 51 -19.52 36.34 -14.96
CA GLN A 51 -19.32 36.92 -13.64
C GLN A 51 -18.18 37.95 -13.69
N VAL A 52 -18.43 39.20 -13.28
CA VAL A 52 -17.40 40.24 -13.20
C VAL A 52 -16.43 39.93 -12.07
N ILE A 53 -15.14 39.81 -12.35
CA ILE A 53 -14.10 39.56 -11.33
C ILE A 53 -13.35 40.84 -10.97
N SER A 54 -13.18 41.74 -11.93
CA SER A 54 -12.43 42.99 -11.80
C SER A 54 -13.01 44.01 -12.80
N PRO A 55 -12.88 45.33 -12.59
CA PRO A 55 -13.32 46.32 -13.57
C PRO A 55 -12.78 46.00 -14.97
N GLY A 56 -13.68 45.87 -15.95
CA GLY A 56 -13.33 45.50 -17.34
C GLY A 56 -13.05 44.00 -17.57
N TYR A 57 -13.14 43.12 -16.56
CA TYR A 57 -12.92 41.67 -16.72
C TYR A 57 -14.10 40.86 -16.23
N SER A 58 -14.56 39.94 -17.09
CA SER A 58 -15.63 38.99 -16.77
C SER A 58 -15.22 37.56 -17.11
N ILE A 59 -15.70 36.59 -16.31
CA ILE A 59 -15.35 35.17 -16.44
C ILE A 59 -16.60 34.31 -16.57
N LYS A 60 -16.50 33.28 -17.39
CA LYS A 60 -17.47 32.18 -17.45
C LYS A 60 -16.72 30.88 -17.17
N ARG A 61 -17.25 30.07 -16.25
CA ARG A 61 -16.68 28.77 -15.88
C ARG A 61 -17.66 27.66 -16.22
N SER A 62 -17.25 26.76 -17.11
CA SER A 62 -17.93 25.50 -17.40
C SER A 62 -17.09 24.34 -16.87
N LYS A 63 -17.63 23.13 -16.89
CA LYS A 63 -16.98 21.93 -16.34
C LYS A 63 -15.58 21.68 -16.92
N ASP A 64 -15.39 22.01 -18.19
CA ASP A 64 -14.17 21.69 -18.95
C ASP A 64 -13.50 22.93 -19.58
N CYS A 65 -14.02 24.15 -19.36
CA CYS A 65 -13.48 25.36 -19.97
C CYS A 65 -13.70 26.60 -19.08
N ILE A 66 -12.68 27.46 -19.04
CA ILE A 66 -12.73 28.79 -18.43
C ILE A 66 -12.56 29.82 -19.55
N GLU A 67 -13.54 30.69 -19.75
CA GLU A 67 -13.49 31.80 -20.72
C GLU A 67 -13.44 33.13 -19.97
N VAL A 68 -12.47 33.98 -20.32
CA VAL A 68 -12.32 35.32 -19.74
C VAL A 68 -12.50 36.35 -20.85
N ARG A 69 -13.44 37.29 -20.66
CA ARG A 69 -13.65 38.42 -21.55
C ARG A 69 -13.14 39.70 -20.90
N LEU A 70 -12.36 40.44 -21.68
CA LEU A 70 -12.04 41.84 -21.39
C LEU A 70 -13.13 42.70 -22.04
N GLU A 71 -13.86 43.46 -21.24
CA GLU A 71 -14.82 44.44 -21.72
C GLU A 71 -14.03 45.69 -22.16
N GLU A 72 -13.97 45.94 -23.48
CA GLU A 72 -13.30 47.12 -24.05
C GLU A 72 -14.12 48.40 -23.79
N GLN A 73 -14.27 48.80 -22.53
CA GLN A 73 -14.58 50.20 -22.21
C GLN A 73 -13.24 50.88 -21.87
N ASP A 74 -12.91 51.91 -22.64
CA ASP A 74 -11.77 52.83 -22.50
C ASP A 74 -10.43 52.50 -23.18
N CYS A 75 -10.43 51.64 -24.20
CA CYS A 75 -9.44 51.81 -25.26
C CYS A 75 -9.86 52.96 -26.18
N ARG A 76 -9.58 54.22 -25.78
CA ARG A 76 -9.34 55.27 -26.77
C ARG A 76 -8.08 54.87 -27.55
N ARG A 77 -8.24 53.96 -28.52
CA ARG A 77 -7.26 53.75 -29.58
C ARG A 77 -7.07 55.11 -30.24
N SER A 78 -5.90 55.71 -30.00
CA SER A 78 -5.28 56.60 -30.94
C SER A 78 -5.30 55.90 -32.29
N LYS A 79 -6.13 56.43 -33.20
CA LYS A 79 -6.16 56.01 -34.59
C LYS A 79 -4.75 56.23 -35.15
N THR A 80 -4.14 55.16 -35.64
CA THR A 80 -3.09 55.25 -36.66
C THR A 80 -3.64 56.04 -37.85
N PRO A 81 -2.94 57.08 -38.31
CA PRO A 81 -3.35 57.82 -39.50
C PRO A 81 -2.73 57.14 -40.72
N GLU A 82 -3.45 56.22 -41.36
CA GLU A 82 -3.05 55.74 -42.70
C GLU A 82 -4.10 55.96 -43.79
N ASP A 83 -5.27 56.54 -43.48
CA ASP A 83 -6.23 57.01 -44.50
C ASP A 83 -6.83 58.37 -44.13
N ALA A 84 -5.97 59.31 -43.73
CA ALA A 84 -6.34 60.72 -43.67
C ALA A 84 -6.04 61.36 -45.02
N GLU A 85 -7.10 61.59 -45.79
CA GLU A 85 -7.09 62.49 -46.93
C GLU A 85 -6.27 63.75 -46.61
N LEU A 86 -5.41 64.08 -47.56
CA LEU A 86 -4.59 65.29 -47.61
C LEU A 86 -5.30 66.50 -46.99
N PRO A 87 -4.70 67.20 -46.01
CA PRO A 87 -5.19 68.53 -45.67
C PRO A 87 -5.04 69.45 -46.89
N PRO A 88 -6.00 70.36 -47.14
CA PRO A 88 -5.91 71.29 -48.25
C PRO A 88 -4.67 72.17 -48.10
N ASN A 89 -3.73 71.96 -49.00
CA ASN A 89 -2.73 72.91 -49.50
C ASN A 89 -2.89 74.34 -48.93
N PRO A 90 -2.01 74.82 -48.02
CA PRO A 90 -1.96 76.24 -47.71
C PRO A 90 -1.42 76.97 -48.94
N ARG A 91 -2.36 77.52 -49.70
CA ARG A 91 -2.19 78.50 -50.78
C ARG A 91 -0.79 79.09 -50.84
N TYR A 92 -0.04 78.68 -51.87
CA TYR A 92 1.00 79.51 -52.46
C TYR A 92 0.40 80.87 -52.79
N ILE A 93 0.81 81.91 -52.07
CA ILE A 93 0.67 83.29 -52.54
C ILE A 93 1.95 83.58 -53.33
N GLU A 94 1.91 83.28 -54.63
CA GLU A 94 2.77 83.93 -55.61
C GLU A 94 2.38 85.41 -55.68
N GLN A 95 3.12 86.26 -54.95
CA GLN A 95 3.21 87.68 -55.27
C GLN A 95 4.45 87.89 -56.14
N THR A 96 4.33 87.59 -57.42
CA THR A 96 5.16 88.20 -58.45
C THR A 96 4.72 89.66 -58.62
N SER A 97 5.41 90.59 -57.96
CA SER A 97 5.50 91.94 -58.49
C SER A 97 6.89 92.50 -58.25
N VAL A 98 7.65 92.57 -59.35
CA VAL A 98 8.90 93.29 -59.48
C VAL A 98 8.62 94.77 -59.22
N GLN A 99 9.03 95.28 -58.06
CA GLN A 99 9.20 96.73 -57.84
C GLN A 99 10.64 97.04 -57.44
N LYS A 100 11.22 97.92 -58.25
CA LYS A 100 12.59 98.48 -58.19
C LYS A 100 12.90 99.10 -56.81
N PRO A 101 14.19 99.15 -56.41
CA PRO A 101 14.60 99.62 -55.10
C PRO A 101 14.42 101.12 -54.99
N LYS A 102 13.47 101.57 -54.17
CA LYS A 102 13.34 102.99 -53.77
C LYS A 102 13.85 103.14 -52.35
N LYS A 103 15.04 103.77 -52.29
CA LYS A 103 15.66 104.52 -51.18
C LYS A 103 15.34 104.02 -49.76
N ARG A 104 16.38 103.47 -49.14
CA ARG A 104 16.54 103.25 -47.69
C ARG A 104 16.12 104.50 -46.91
N GLU A 105 14.87 104.54 -46.49
CA GLU A 105 14.43 105.38 -45.40
C GLU A 105 14.87 104.64 -44.13
N LYS A 106 15.81 105.23 -43.38
CA LYS A 106 16.35 104.64 -42.15
C LYS A 106 15.17 104.36 -41.23
N LEU A 107 14.84 103.08 -41.04
CA LEU A 107 13.91 102.66 -40.00
C LEU A 107 14.37 103.30 -38.68
N PRO A 108 13.45 103.81 -37.85
CA PRO A 108 13.84 104.35 -36.56
C PRO A 108 14.51 103.22 -35.79
N LYS A 109 15.79 103.39 -35.41
CA LYS A 109 16.66 102.42 -34.72
C LYS A 109 15.96 101.65 -33.58
N GLN A 110 14.94 102.24 -32.97
CA GLN A 110 14.10 101.63 -31.96
C GLN A 110 13.32 100.37 -32.43
N ARG A 111 12.88 100.31 -33.70
CA ARG A 111 12.22 99.12 -34.26
C ARG A 111 13.19 97.98 -34.55
N GLU A 112 14.43 98.29 -34.95
CA GLU A 112 15.48 97.29 -35.18
C GLU A 112 15.88 96.62 -33.86
N ASN A 113 16.08 97.40 -32.78
CA ASN A 113 16.38 96.86 -31.45
C ASN A 113 15.29 95.90 -30.94
N ILE A 114 14.00 96.22 -31.15
CA ILE A 114 12.88 95.35 -30.74
C ILE A 114 12.88 94.04 -31.54
N VAL A 115 13.22 94.09 -32.83
CA VAL A 115 13.31 92.89 -33.67
C VAL A 115 14.48 92.01 -33.24
N GLU A 116 15.63 92.59 -32.89
CA GLU A 116 16.78 91.87 -32.33
C GLU A 116 16.43 91.20 -31.00
N ASP A 117 15.78 91.91 -30.07
CA ASP A 117 15.33 91.34 -28.79
C ASP A 117 14.35 90.17 -28.98
N LEU A 118 13.42 90.30 -29.93
CA LEU A 118 12.46 89.23 -30.27
C LEU A 118 13.15 88.02 -30.91
N GLN A 119 14.13 88.25 -31.80
CA GLN A 119 14.93 87.19 -32.39
C GLN A 119 15.76 86.46 -31.32
N GLU A 120 16.34 87.20 -30.37
CA GLU A 120 17.08 86.61 -29.24
C GLU A 120 16.14 85.82 -28.31
N GLN A 121 14.93 86.31 -28.04
CA GLN A 121 13.92 85.54 -27.28
C GLN A 121 13.52 84.26 -28.02
N ILE A 122 13.28 84.32 -29.32
CA ILE A 122 12.96 83.14 -30.13
C ILE A 122 14.12 82.14 -30.08
N ALA A 123 15.37 82.60 -30.20
CA ALA A 123 16.54 81.74 -30.09
C ALA A 123 16.65 81.09 -28.70
N LYS A 124 16.43 81.87 -27.62
CA LYS A 124 16.44 81.35 -26.24
C LYS A 124 15.34 80.30 -26.00
N LEU A 125 14.10 80.56 -26.44
CA LEU A 125 13.00 79.61 -26.31
C LEU A 125 13.23 78.34 -27.14
N THR A 126 13.82 78.48 -28.33
CA THR A 126 14.16 77.34 -29.18
C THR A 126 15.24 76.47 -28.51
N ALA A 127 16.28 77.09 -27.96
CA ALA A 127 17.34 76.38 -27.22
C ALA A 127 16.78 75.66 -25.97
N LEU A 128 15.85 76.27 -25.24
CA LEU A 128 15.17 75.63 -24.11
C LEU A 128 14.31 74.43 -24.55
N LEU A 129 13.58 74.55 -25.66
CA LEU A 129 12.80 73.44 -26.23
C LEU A 129 13.69 72.28 -26.69
N GLU A 130 14.79 72.57 -27.37
CA GLU A 130 15.77 71.55 -27.79
C GLU A 130 16.40 70.86 -26.58
N GLN A 131 16.72 71.62 -25.52
CA GLN A 131 17.21 71.07 -24.27
C GLN A 131 16.17 70.14 -23.62
N GLU A 132 14.92 70.57 -23.52
CA GLU A 132 13.82 69.80 -22.93
C GLU A 132 13.58 68.49 -23.70
N ILE A 133 13.58 68.55 -25.04
CA ILE A 133 13.45 67.35 -25.90
C ILE A 133 14.61 66.38 -25.62
N ALA A 134 15.85 66.88 -25.61
CA ALA A 134 17.02 66.06 -25.33
C ALA A 134 16.99 65.45 -23.91
N GLU A 135 16.50 66.19 -22.91
CA GLU A 135 16.33 65.69 -21.54
C GLU A 135 15.23 64.63 -21.44
N HIS A 136 14.10 64.83 -22.12
CA HIS A 136 13.02 63.85 -22.20
C HIS A 136 13.52 62.54 -22.83
N GLU A 137 14.24 62.61 -23.95
CA GLU A 137 14.84 61.44 -24.59
C GLU A 137 15.83 60.72 -23.68
N ARG A 138 16.70 61.46 -22.96
CA ARG A 138 17.63 60.86 -21.98
C ARG A 138 16.88 60.15 -20.87
N THR A 139 15.82 60.77 -20.35
CA THR A 139 14.99 60.19 -19.29
C THR A 139 14.28 58.93 -19.78
N GLN A 140 13.71 58.95 -20.98
CA GLN A 140 13.07 57.78 -21.59
C GLN A 140 14.06 56.62 -21.76
N LYS A 141 15.26 56.91 -22.29
CA LYS A 141 16.33 55.90 -22.44
C LYS A 141 16.78 55.32 -21.10
N ARG A 142 16.92 56.16 -20.07
CA ARG A 142 17.26 55.72 -18.71
C ARG A 142 16.18 54.79 -18.14
N LEU A 143 14.92 55.20 -18.21
CA LEU A 143 13.79 54.41 -17.69
C LEU A 143 13.64 53.07 -18.45
N ALA A 144 13.82 53.07 -19.77
CA ALA A 144 13.80 51.83 -20.55
C ALA A 144 14.90 50.85 -20.09
N LYS A 145 16.11 51.36 -19.85
CA LYS A 145 17.23 50.55 -19.33
C LYS A 145 16.98 50.04 -17.91
N GLU A 146 16.42 50.88 -17.04
CA GLU A 146 16.03 50.46 -15.68
C GLU A 146 14.95 49.35 -15.72
N LEU A 147 13.95 49.47 -16.59
CA LEU A 147 12.94 48.43 -16.78
C LEU A 147 13.54 47.12 -17.31
N GLU A 148 14.47 47.19 -18.26
CA GLU A 148 15.17 46.02 -18.80
C GLU A 148 15.99 45.33 -17.70
N ASN A 149 16.77 46.08 -16.93
CA ASN A 149 17.54 45.57 -15.80
C ASN A 149 16.63 44.91 -14.76
N ASN A 150 15.57 45.59 -14.32
CA ASN A 150 14.62 45.05 -13.34
C ASN A 150 13.94 43.77 -13.86
N THR A 151 13.63 43.72 -15.16
CA THR A 151 13.05 42.52 -15.78
C THR A 151 14.04 41.36 -15.80
N MET A 152 15.33 41.64 -16.06
CA MET A 152 16.39 40.64 -16.04
C MET A 152 16.62 40.10 -14.63
N GLU A 153 16.73 40.99 -13.63
CA GLU A 153 16.91 40.62 -12.22
C GLU A 153 15.75 39.75 -11.72
N LEU A 154 14.51 40.17 -11.99
CA LEU A 154 13.33 39.41 -11.56
C LEU A 154 13.22 38.06 -12.26
N LYS A 155 13.63 37.94 -13.53
CA LYS A 155 13.71 36.65 -14.21
C LYS A 155 14.72 35.72 -13.55
N MET A 156 15.93 36.22 -13.26
CA MET A 156 16.96 35.43 -12.59
C MET A 156 16.53 34.98 -11.20
N GLU A 157 15.91 35.86 -10.41
CA GLU A 157 15.38 35.51 -9.08
C GLU A 157 14.33 34.40 -9.18
N LYS A 158 13.41 34.50 -10.14
CA LYS A 158 12.36 33.49 -10.32
C LYS A 158 12.90 32.16 -10.82
N GLU A 159 13.89 32.16 -11.70
CA GLU A 159 14.58 30.95 -12.14
C GLU A 159 15.30 30.27 -10.96
N GLU A 160 15.95 31.05 -10.10
CA GLU A 160 16.61 30.54 -8.89
C GLU A 160 15.60 29.98 -7.87
N GLU A 161 14.50 30.68 -7.61
CA GLU A 161 13.41 30.19 -6.76
C GLU A 161 12.86 28.85 -7.25
N ILE A 162 12.62 28.73 -8.56
CA ILE A 162 12.15 27.48 -9.18
C ILE A 162 13.17 26.37 -8.98
N ARG A 163 14.47 26.66 -9.18
CA ARG A 163 15.55 25.69 -9.00
C ARG A 163 15.60 25.17 -7.55
N ILE A 164 15.59 26.07 -6.57
CA ILE A 164 15.60 25.73 -5.14
C ILE A 164 14.37 24.88 -4.80
N LEU A 165 13.20 25.25 -5.30
CA LEU A 165 11.96 24.52 -5.05
C LEU A 165 12.01 23.10 -5.64
N GLN A 166 12.55 22.95 -6.84
CA GLN A 166 12.74 21.65 -7.49
C GLN A 166 13.73 20.77 -6.72
N GLU A 167 14.85 21.33 -6.27
CA GLU A 167 15.85 20.60 -5.47
C GLU A 167 15.26 20.14 -4.14
N LYS A 168 14.55 21.03 -3.43
CA LYS A 168 13.86 20.69 -2.18
C LYS A 168 12.85 19.56 -2.39
N HIS A 169 12.02 19.65 -3.43
CA HIS A 169 11.04 18.62 -3.74
C HIS A 169 11.71 17.27 -4.09
N ALA A 170 12.81 17.29 -4.84
CA ALA A 170 13.58 16.09 -5.13
C ALA A 170 14.18 15.45 -3.86
N ALA A 171 14.70 16.28 -2.94
CA ALA A 171 15.21 15.82 -1.66
C ALA A 171 14.11 15.21 -0.77
N GLU A 172 12.93 15.83 -0.72
CA GLU A 172 11.76 15.31 0.00
C GLU A 172 11.29 13.97 -0.56
N LEU A 173 11.22 13.84 -1.89
CA LEU A 173 10.88 12.57 -2.54
C LEU A 173 11.89 11.47 -2.25
N LEU A 174 13.18 11.78 -2.30
CA LEU A 174 14.24 10.83 -1.95
C LEU A 174 14.17 10.39 -0.49
N SER A 175 13.96 11.34 0.43
CA SER A 175 13.80 11.03 1.86
C SER A 175 12.57 10.15 2.11
N LEU A 176 11.44 10.45 1.47
CA LEU A 176 10.23 9.66 1.57
C LEU A 176 10.42 8.25 1.01
N GLN A 177 11.08 8.13 -0.15
CA GLN A 177 11.40 6.85 -0.78
C GLN A 177 12.31 6.01 0.12
N GLN A 178 13.36 6.60 0.70
CA GLN A 178 14.25 5.92 1.64
C GLN A 178 13.49 5.47 2.89
N GLY A 179 12.66 6.34 3.46
CA GLY A 179 11.83 6.00 4.62
C GLY A 179 10.86 4.86 4.35
N ASN A 180 10.19 4.86 3.20
CA ASN A 180 9.30 3.79 2.80
C ASN A 180 10.05 2.47 2.55
N ASN A 181 11.20 2.51 1.90
CA ASN A 181 12.02 1.32 1.67
C ASN A 181 12.53 0.72 2.99
N SER A 182 12.94 1.57 3.94
CA SER A 182 13.37 1.12 5.26
C SER A 182 12.22 0.47 6.04
N LYS A 183 11.03 1.08 6.04
CA LYS A 183 9.83 0.49 6.67
C LYS A 183 9.45 -0.83 6.03
N LEU A 184 9.47 -0.91 4.70
CA LEU A 184 9.16 -2.15 3.98
C LEU A 184 10.17 -3.26 4.28
N ALA A 185 11.46 -2.93 4.42
CA ALA A 185 12.48 -3.90 4.82
C ALA A 185 12.22 -4.42 6.24
N GLN A 186 11.91 -3.52 7.17
CA GLN A 186 11.58 -3.88 8.55
C GLN A 186 10.33 -4.75 8.64
N GLU A 187 9.25 -4.40 7.94
CA GLU A 187 8.02 -5.20 7.92
C GLU A 187 8.25 -6.61 7.34
N ARG A 188 9.14 -6.74 6.35
CA ARG A 188 9.52 -8.04 5.80
C ARG A 188 10.29 -8.88 6.82
N GLU A 189 11.26 -8.28 7.50
CA GLU A 189 12.04 -8.96 8.54
C GLU A 189 11.14 -9.40 9.71
N ASP A 190 10.23 -8.54 10.17
CA ASP A 190 9.26 -8.86 11.21
C ASP A 190 8.32 -10.00 10.78
N ALA A 191 7.85 -9.99 9.53
CA ALA A 191 7.00 -11.04 8.98
C ALA A 191 7.75 -12.38 8.84
N GLU A 192 9.00 -12.36 8.40
CA GLU A 192 9.86 -13.54 8.29
C GLU A 192 10.16 -14.14 9.67
N HIS A 193 10.50 -13.31 10.65
CA HIS A 193 10.69 -13.74 12.03
C HIS A 193 9.41 -14.39 12.59
N LYS A 194 8.24 -13.80 12.35
CA LYS A 194 6.96 -14.35 12.80
C LYS A 194 6.64 -15.69 12.12
N TYR A 195 6.96 -15.81 10.84
CA TYR A 195 6.81 -17.07 10.11
C TYR A 195 7.70 -18.16 10.69
N ASP A 196 8.96 -17.87 10.98
CA ASP A 196 9.90 -18.81 11.58
C ASP A 196 9.48 -19.26 12.98
N GLU A 197 8.97 -18.34 13.79
CA GLU A 197 8.42 -18.64 15.12
C GLU A 197 7.25 -19.63 15.01
N LEU A 198 6.25 -19.33 14.18
CA LEU A 198 5.10 -20.20 13.95
C LEU A 198 5.50 -21.55 13.35
N HIS A 199 6.52 -21.57 12.48
CA HIS A 199 7.03 -22.80 11.91
C HIS A 199 7.68 -23.70 12.97
N LYS A 200 8.44 -23.12 13.90
CA LYS A 200 9.02 -23.84 15.05
C LYS A 200 7.94 -24.39 15.97
N GLU A 201 6.91 -23.60 16.28
CA GLU A 201 5.75 -24.05 17.07
C GLU A 201 5.02 -25.22 16.40
N LEU A 202 4.77 -25.12 15.09
CA LEU A 202 4.16 -26.20 14.32
C LEU A 202 5.02 -27.47 14.34
N SER A 203 6.34 -27.33 14.21
CA SER A 203 7.28 -28.45 14.29
C SER A 203 7.24 -29.12 15.66
N LEU A 204 7.21 -28.33 16.74
CA LEU A 204 7.08 -28.82 18.10
C LEU A 204 5.76 -29.59 18.32
N VAL A 205 4.64 -29.08 17.81
CA VAL A 205 3.35 -29.77 17.91
C VAL A 205 3.40 -31.10 17.14
N LYS A 206 3.98 -31.11 15.94
CA LYS A 206 4.15 -32.34 15.14
C LYS A 206 5.01 -33.38 15.85
N SER A 207 6.14 -32.98 16.42
CA SER A 207 7.00 -33.91 17.17
C SER A 207 6.29 -34.43 18.42
N SER A 208 5.63 -33.56 19.19
CA SER A 208 4.86 -33.94 20.37
C SER A 208 3.74 -34.93 20.03
N PHE A 209 3.01 -34.70 18.94
CA PHE A 209 1.98 -35.60 18.45
C PHE A 209 2.54 -36.96 18.06
N LYS A 210 3.68 -36.98 17.36
CA LYS A 210 4.35 -38.23 16.98
C LYS A 210 4.76 -39.04 18.21
N THR A 211 5.37 -38.39 19.20
CA THR A 211 5.73 -39.05 20.47
C THR A 211 4.50 -39.60 21.20
N TYR A 212 3.38 -38.86 21.21
CA TYR A 212 2.13 -39.36 21.77
C TYR A 212 1.60 -40.59 21.03
N GLN A 213 1.65 -40.58 19.69
CA GLN A 213 1.26 -41.72 18.86
C GLN A 213 2.13 -42.96 19.12
N GLU A 214 3.45 -42.77 19.25
CA GLU A 214 4.41 -43.82 19.60
C GLU A 214 4.09 -44.40 20.99
N SER A 215 3.88 -43.54 21.99
CA SER A 215 3.50 -43.95 23.35
C SER A 215 2.20 -44.74 23.41
N LEU A 216 1.16 -44.34 22.67
CA LEU A 216 -0.09 -45.10 22.58
C LEU A 216 0.12 -46.49 21.95
N SER A 217 1.00 -46.56 20.95
CA SER A 217 1.29 -47.82 20.27
C SER A 217 2.06 -48.77 21.20
N GLU A 218 2.99 -48.25 21.98
CA GLU A 218 3.71 -48.99 23.03
C GLU A 218 2.76 -49.50 24.11
N GLU A 219 1.89 -48.65 24.66
CA GLU A 219 0.90 -49.05 25.68
C GLU A 219 -0.02 -50.18 25.17
N MET A 220 -0.51 -50.08 23.93
CA MET A 220 -1.33 -51.11 23.31
C MET A 220 -0.57 -52.44 23.16
N ASN A 221 0.70 -52.38 22.73
CA ASN A 221 1.54 -53.55 22.58
C ASN A 221 1.82 -54.22 23.93
N GLU A 222 2.14 -53.44 24.98
CA GLU A 222 2.36 -53.94 26.34
C GLU A 222 1.11 -54.61 26.91
N ALA A 223 -0.06 -53.99 26.74
CA ALA A 223 -1.33 -54.57 27.17
C ALA A 223 -1.62 -55.90 26.44
N TRP A 224 -1.30 -55.98 25.15
CA TRP A 224 -1.42 -57.21 24.38
C TRP A 224 -0.49 -58.31 24.88
N LEU A 225 0.81 -58.00 25.06
CA LEU A 225 1.82 -58.91 25.61
C LEU A 225 1.40 -59.43 26.99
N GLN A 226 0.89 -58.55 27.86
CA GLN A 226 0.41 -58.94 29.18
C GLN A 226 -0.79 -59.90 29.08
N LYS A 227 -1.74 -59.62 28.20
CA LYS A 227 -2.91 -60.50 27.98
C LYS A 227 -2.47 -61.86 27.46
N GLU A 228 -1.54 -61.90 26.52
CA GLU A 228 -0.99 -63.14 25.96
C GLU A 228 -0.29 -63.98 27.04
N SER A 229 0.54 -63.35 27.89
CA SER A 229 1.18 -64.03 29.03
C SER A 229 0.16 -64.62 30.00
N ARG A 230 -0.86 -63.85 30.38
CA ARG A 230 -1.93 -64.32 31.29
C ARG A 230 -2.70 -65.51 30.72
N LEU A 231 -3.01 -65.48 29.42
CA LEU A 231 -3.69 -66.60 28.76
C LEU A 231 -2.81 -67.85 28.75
N LYS A 232 -1.51 -67.70 28.52
CA LYS A 232 -0.56 -68.81 28.54
C LYS A 232 -0.43 -69.43 29.94
N GLU A 233 -0.28 -68.59 30.97
CA GLU A 233 -0.25 -69.03 32.37
C GLU A 233 -1.52 -69.79 32.75
N SER A 234 -2.70 -69.23 32.45
CA SER A 234 -3.99 -69.88 32.73
C SER A 234 -4.14 -71.21 32.00
N PHE A 235 -3.66 -71.31 30.76
CA PHE A 235 -3.66 -72.56 30.00
C PHE A 235 -2.72 -73.61 30.63
N GLU A 236 -1.52 -73.21 31.04
CA GLU A 236 -0.56 -74.10 31.70
C GLU A 236 -1.08 -74.59 33.06
N GLU A 237 -1.70 -73.71 33.85
CA GLU A 237 -2.35 -74.06 35.11
C GLU A 237 -3.48 -75.07 34.89
N GLN A 238 -4.37 -74.82 33.92
CA GLN A 238 -5.46 -75.72 33.59
C GLN A 238 -4.94 -77.09 33.14
N LYS A 239 -3.90 -77.12 32.29
CA LYS A 239 -3.24 -78.36 31.87
C LYS A 239 -2.68 -79.14 33.06
N LEU A 240 -2.05 -78.46 34.02
CA LEU A 240 -1.50 -79.10 35.22
C LEU A 240 -2.60 -79.69 36.10
N ILE A 241 -3.71 -78.97 36.29
CA ILE A 241 -4.90 -79.45 37.01
C ILE A 241 -5.44 -80.72 36.36
N ASP A 242 -5.59 -80.74 35.04
CA ASP A 242 -6.15 -81.88 34.32
C ASP A 242 -5.22 -83.10 34.34
N LEU A 243 -3.91 -82.90 34.22
CA LEU A 243 -2.91 -83.98 34.39
C LEU A 243 -2.93 -84.54 35.82
N SER A 244 -3.07 -83.68 36.83
CA SER A 244 -3.17 -84.10 38.23
C SER A 244 -4.42 -84.95 38.46
N LYS A 245 -5.56 -84.54 37.93
CA LYS A 245 -6.82 -85.32 37.97
C LYS A 245 -6.67 -86.68 37.30
N GLN A 246 -6.06 -86.73 36.11
CA GLN A 246 -5.82 -88.00 35.41
C GLN A 246 -4.91 -88.93 36.23
N ARG A 247 -3.84 -88.40 36.80
CA ARG A 247 -2.93 -89.16 37.67
C ARG A 247 -3.66 -89.70 38.90
N GLN A 248 -4.48 -88.89 39.57
CA GLN A 248 -5.24 -89.34 40.74
C GLN A 248 -6.23 -90.44 40.36
N SER A 249 -6.96 -90.27 39.25
CA SER A 249 -7.90 -91.30 38.76
C SER A 249 -7.19 -92.63 38.46
N LEU A 250 -6.00 -92.61 37.84
CA LEU A 250 -5.22 -93.82 37.60
C LEU A 250 -4.73 -94.46 38.90
N MET A 251 -4.34 -93.65 39.89
CA MET A 251 -3.94 -94.15 41.21
C MET A 251 -5.11 -94.83 41.92
N ASP A 252 -6.29 -94.23 41.89
CA ASP A 252 -7.50 -94.79 42.51
C ASP A 252 -7.88 -96.14 41.86
N ILE A 253 -7.77 -96.24 40.52
CA ILE A 253 -7.97 -97.50 39.78
C ILE A 253 -6.94 -98.54 40.21
N PHE A 254 -5.65 -98.18 40.25
CA PHE A 254 -4.58 -99.09 40.65
C PHE A 254 -4.73 -99.59 42.09
N GLU A 255 -5.13 -98.72 43.03
CA GLU A 255 -5.40 -99.09 44.41
C GLU A 255 -6.59 -100.04 44.54
N ALA A 256 -7.65 -99.80 43.77
CA ALA A 256 -8.82 -100.70 43.71
C ALA A 256 -8.41 -102.08 43.17
N GLU A 257 -7.71 -102.14 42.04
CA GLU A 257 -7.21 -103.39 41.46
C GLU A 257 -6.27 -104.14 42.41
N LYS A 258 -5.40 -103.42 43.14
CA LYS A 258 -4.51 -104.00 44.15
C LYS A 258 -5.29 -104.61 45.31
N LYS A 259 -6.34 -103.93 45.81
CA LYS A 259 -7.22 -104.47 46.85
C LYS A 259 -7.96 -105.70 46.34
N ASP A 260 -8.47 -105.67 45.12
CA ASP A 260 -9.17 -106.80 44.51
C ASP A 260 -8.26 -108.00 44.24
N PHE A 261 -7.01 -107.76 43.82
CA PHE A 261 -6.00 -108.80 43.65
C PHE A 261 -5.63 -109.43 44.99
N HIS A 262 -5.42 -108.61 46.04
CA HIS A 262 -5.12 -109.11 47.37
C HIS A 262 -6.27 -109.94 47.93
N LYS A 263 -7.52 -109.47 47.74
CA LYS A 263 -8.73 -110.22 48.12
C LYS A 263 -8.79 -111.57 47.41
N ARG A 264 -8.60 -111.60 46.09
CA ARG A 264 -8.57 -112.85 45.30
C ARG A 264 -7.46 -113.79 45.75
N ALA A 265 -6.26 -113.28 46.02
CA ALA A 265 -5.15 -114.11 46.51
C ALA A 265 -5.44 -114.73 47.89
N LEU A 266 -6.11 -114.00 48.80
CA LEU A 266 -6.55 -114.54 50.08
C LEU A 266 -7.65 -115.61 49.91
N GLU A 267 -8.61 -115.37 49.01
CA GLU A 267 -9.65 -116.35 48.66
C GLU A 267 -9.03 -117.63 48.06
N GLU A 268 -8.08 -117.50 47.13
CA GLU A 268 -7.33 -118.62 46.56
C GLU A 268 -6.52 -119.38 47.61
N GLN A 269 -5.83 -118.64 48.50
CA GLN A 269 -5.09 -119.24 49.62
C GLN A 269 -6.01 -120.03 50.56
N ALA A 270 -7.20 -119.50 50.86
CA ALA A 270 -8.20 -120.18 51.68
C ALA A 270 -8.72 -121.47 51.00
N VAL A 271 -8.98 -121.43 49.69
CA VAL A 271 -9.36 -122.63 48.92
C VAL A 271 -8.25 -123.68 48.92
N ILE A 272 -6.99 -123.28 48.75
CA ILE A 272 -5.84 -124.20 48.82
C ILE A 272 -5.72 -124.81 50.21
N GLN A 273 -5.87 -124.02 51.28
CA GLN A 273 -5.84 -124.50 52.66
C GLN A 273 -6.96 -125.50 52.93
N GLN A 274 -8.19 -125.19 52.55
CA GLN A 274 -9.33 -126.09 52.70
C GLN A 274 -9.13 -127.40 51.93
N ASN A 275 -8.64 -127.33 50.68
CA ASN A 275 -8.32 -128.52 49.90
C ASN A 275 -7.19 -129.35 50.54
N HIS A 276 -6.18 -128.70 51.12
CA HIS A 276 -5.10 -129.38 51.84
C HIS A 276 -5.60 -130.05 53.12
N GLU A 277 -6.44 -129.39 53.90
CA GLU A 277 -7.11 -129.96 55.08
C GLU A 277 -7.93 -131.19 54.70
N ALA A 278 -8.74 -131.11 53.64
CA ALA A 278 -9.50 -132.24 53.11
C ALA A 278 -8.57 -133.41 52.69
N GLN A 279 -7.42 -133.15 52.06
CA GLN A 279 -6.44 -134.18 51.72
C GLN A 279 -5.77 -134.82 52.95
N ILE A 280 -5.52 -134.04 54.02
CA ILE A 280 -5.00 -134.56 55.29
C ILE A 280 -6.03 -135.47 55.97
N GLU A 281 -7.31 -135.10 55.96
CA GLU A 281 -8.39 -135.94 56.52
C GLU A 281 -8.57 -137.24 55.73
N VAL A 282 -8.50 -137.19 54.40
CA VAL A 282 -8.53 -138.39 53.53
C VAL A 282 -7.31 -139.30 53.75
N SER A 283 -6.15 -138.74 54.11
CA SER A 283 -4.93 -139.51 54.40
C SER A 283 -4.90 -140.13 55.81
N LYS A 284 -5.89 -139.84 56.65
CA LYS A 284 -6.02 -140.34 58.04
C LYS A 284 -7.14 -141.39 58.22
N SER A 285 -7.92 -141.70 57.19
CA SER A 285 -8.84 -142.85 57.12
C SER A 285 -8.19 -144.00 56.37
#